data_AF-A0A3A0E8A8-F1
#
_entry.id   AF-A0A3A0E8A8-F1
#
_cell.length_a   1.000
_cell.length_b   1.000
_cell.length_c   1.000
_cell.angle_alpha   90.00
_cell.angle_beta   90.00
_cell.angle_gamma   90.00
#
_symmetry.space_group_name_H-M   'P 1'
#
loop_
_entity.id
_entity.type
_entity.pdbx_description
1 polymer ?
#
loop_
_entity_poly.entity_id
_entity_poly.type
_entity_poly.pdbx_seq_one_letter_code
_entity_poly.pdbx_strand_id
1 'polypeptide(L)'
;MAMPDESAAETLRRLSYSSAFVERFARPFWGGITLDPSLASSAGPLWFTLKMFLAGCAVLPRAGIGAMPEQLGRRLPATAVTFGARVERLIVEAGRVTGVA
;
A
#
# COMPACT_ATOMS: atom_id res chain seq x y z
N MET A 1 8.00 16.49 16.98
CA MET A 1 8.99 16.52 15.89
C MET A 1 8.83 15.21 15.13
N ALA A 2 8.37 15.24 13.87
CA ALA A 2 8.30 14.01 13.07
C ALA A 2 9.72 13.53 12.84
N MET A 3 10.00 12.27 13.19
CA MET A 3 11.28 11.67 12.85
C MET A 3 11.40 11.58 11.33
N PRO A 4 12.58 11.84 10.75
CA PRO A 4 12.79 11.66 9.32
C PRO A 4 12.48 10.21 8.92
N ASP A 5 11.92 10.04 7.71
CA ASP A 5 11.62 8.73 7.15
C ASP A 5 12.92 7.95 6.91
N GLU A 6 13.04 6.79 7.55
CA GLU A 6 14.18 5.88 7.47
C GLU A 6 13.76 4.65 6.66
N SER A 7 14.69 4.01 5.95
CA SER A 7 14.36 2.79 5.22
C SER A 7 13.97 1.64 6.16
N ALA A 8 13.14 0.72 5.68
CA ALA A 8 12.79 -0.48 6.46
C ALA A 8 14.04 -1.29 6.85
N ALA A 9 15.03 -1.41 5.96
CA ALA A 9 16.30 -2.08 6.23
C ALA A 9 17.11 -1.40 7.35
N GLU A 10 17.24 -0.08 7.32
CA GLU A 10 17.92 0.70 8.36
C GLU A 10 17.21 0.62 9.71
N THR A 11 15.88 0.74 9.70
CA THR A 11 15.06 0.55 10.90
C THR A 11 15.31 -0.81 11.55
N LEU A 12 15.32 -1.90 10.79
CA LEU A 12 15.57 -3.25 11.32
C LEU A 12 16.99 -3.38 11.88
N ARG A 13 18.00 -2.79 11.22
CA ARG A 13 19.39 -2.74 11.72
C ARG A 13 19.51 -1.95 13.01
N ARG A 14 18.88 -0.76 13.08
CA ARG A 14 18.89 0.11 14.26
C ARG A 14 18.22 -0.54 15.47
N LEU A 15 17.16 -1.33 15.23
CA LEU A 15 16.50 -2.13 16.26
C LEU A 15 17.28 -3.40 16.65
N SER A 16 18.48 -3.60 16.08
CA SER A 16 19.36 -4.72 16.39
C SER A 16 18.75 -6.10 16.12
N TYR A 17 17.87 -6.21 15.12
CA TYR A 17 17.44 -7.51 14.63
C TYR A 17 18.61 -8.27 14.00
N SER A 18 18.64 -9.60 14.20
CA SER A 18 19.69 -10.44 13.64
C SER A 18 19.65 -10.46 12.10
N SER A 19 20.81 -10.62 11.47
CA SER A 19 20.90 -10.81 10.02
C SER A 19 20.07 -12.03 9.56
N ALA A 20 20.05 -13.10 10.34
CA ALA A 20 19.23 -14.28 10.06
C ALA A 20 17.72 -13.97 10.03
N PHE A 21 17.22 -13.15 10.98
CA PHE A 21 15.83 -12.70 10.96
C PHE A 21 15.53 -11.82 9.75
N VAL A 22 16.42 -10.86 9.45
CA VAL A 22 16.24 -9.96 8.31
C VAL A 22 16.17 -10.75 7.01
N GLU A 23 17.10 -11.67 6.78
CA GLU A 23 17.17 -12.41 5.52
C GLU A 23 16.08 -13.48 5.37
N ARG A 24 15.71 -14.18 6.45
CA ARG A 24 14.80 -15.33 6.37
C ARG A 24 13.33 -14.98 6.61
N PHE A 25 13.06 -13.88 7.30
CA PHE A 25 11.69 -13.48 7.63
C PHE A 25 11.36 -12.09 7.09
N ALA A 26 12.11 -11.05 7.51
CA ALA A 26 11.71 -9.68 7.24
C ALA A 26 11.72 -9.35 5.74
N ARG A 27 12.79 -9.77 5.04
CA ARG A 27 12.95 -9.54 3.61
C ARG A 27 11.88 -10.24 2.77
N PRO A 28 11.59 -11.56 2.93
CA PRO A 28 10.48 -12.19 2.24
C PRO A 28 9.11 -11.61 2.59
N PHE A 29 8.87 -11.33 3.88
CA PHE A 29 7.55 -10.92 4.36
C PHE A 29 7.20 -9.49 3.93
N TRP A 30 7.98 -8.50 4.37
CA TRP A 30 7.71 -7.12 3.99
C TRP A 30 8.05 -6.84 2.54
N GLY A 31 9.08 -7.48 1.98
CA GLY A 31 9.36 -7.36 0.55
C GLY A 31 8.21 -7.89 -0.31
N GLY A 32 7.50 -8.93 0.15
CA GLY A 32 6.27 -9.40 -0.49
C GLY A 32 5.09 -8.42 -0.35
N ILE A 33 4.93 -7.79 0.81
CA ILE A 33 3.84 -6.82 1.06
C ILE A 33 4.06 -5.51 0.30
N THR A 34 5.30 -5.00 0.28
CA THR A 34 5.65 -3.71 -0.32
C THR A 34 6.12 -3.83 -1.77
N LEU A 35 6.30 -5.06 -2.27
CA LEU A 35 6.91 -5.36 -3.57
C LEU A 35 8.34 -4.77 -3.71
N ASP A 36 9.05 -4.65 -2.58
CA ASP A 36 10.43 -4.17 -2.50
C ASP A 36 11.30 -5.16 -1.70
N PRO A 37 11.94 -6.15 -2.38
CA PRO A 37 12.82 -7.12 -1.72
C PRO A 37 14.08 -6.51 -1.10
N SER A 38 14.45 -5.27 -1.45
CA SER A 38 15.64 -4.63 -0.87
C SER A 38 15.35 -4.05 0.52
N LEU A 39 14.08 -3.77 0.83
CA LEU A 39 13.63 -3.02 1.99
C LEU A 39 14.25 -1.60 2.07
N ALA A 40 14.59 -1.02 0.91
CA ALA A 40 15.20 0.31 0.82
C ALA A 40 14.17 1.45 0.91
N SER A 41 12.90 1.15 0.68
CA SER A 41 11.80 2.10 0.82
C SER A 41 11.51 2.43 2.30
N SER A 42 10.67 3.45 2.51
CA SER A 42 10.16 3.89 3.81
C SER A 42 9.82 2.75 4.77
N ALA A 43 10.13 2.90 6.06
CA ALA A 43 9.68 2.01 7.13
C ALA A 43 8.18 2.20 7.47
N GLY A 44 7.51 3.22 6.92
CA GLY A 44 6.09 3.50 7.17
C GLY A 44 5.17 2.29 6.91
N PRO A 45 5.20 1.67 5.72
CA PRO A 45 4.46 0.43 5.42
C PRO A 45 4.79 -0.72 6.38
N LEU A 46 6.04 -0.88 6.79
CA LEU A 46 6.45 -1.88 7.79
C LEU A 46 5.71 -1.64 9.11
N TRP A 47 5.74 -0.41 9.63
CA TRP A 47 5.08 -0.07 10.90
C TRP A 47 3.55 -0.19 10.82
N PHE A 48 2.98 0.26 9.70
CA PHE A 48 1.55 0.16 9.46
C PHE A 48 1.10 -1.30 9.46
N THR A 49 1.76 -2.14 8.67
CA THR A 49 1.40 -3.56 8.53
C THR A 49 1.65 -4.32 9.83
N LEU A 50 2.77 -4.09 10.52
CA LEU A 50 3.04 -4.68 11.83
C LEU A 50 1.93 -4.35 12.83
N LYS A 51 1.52 -3.07 12.92
CA LYS A 51 0.39 -2.67 13.77
C LYS A 51 -0.90 -3.41 13.39
N MET A 52 -1.21 -3.54 12.10
CA MET A 52 -2.41 -4.26 11.65
C MET A 52 -2.37 -5.75 12.01
N PHE A 53 -1.22 -6.41 11.92
CA PHE A 53 -1.07 -7.80 12.33
C PHE A 53 -1.15 -8.00 13.84
N LEU A 54 -0.62 -7.06 14.63
CA LEU A 54 -0.64 -7.14 16.09
C LEU A 54 -2.02 -6.81 16.68
N ALA A 55 -2.75 -5.87 16.09
CA ALA A 55 -4.01 -5.37 16.63
C ALA A 55 -5.26 -5.96 15.96
N GLY A 56 -5.10 -6.62 14.81
CA GLY A 56 -6.21 -7.03 13.95
C GLY A 56 -6.26 -8.52 13.65
N CYS A 57 -7.28 -8.90 12.88
CA CYS A 57 -7.43 -10.25 12.33
C CYS A 57 -7.23 -10.19 10.81
N ALA A 58 -6.48 -11.15 10.26
CA ALA A 58 -6.48 -11.37 8.82
C ALA A 58 -7.85 -11.95 8.42
N VAL A 59 -8.53 -11.29 7.48
CA VAL A 59 -9.85 -11.70 7.00
C VAL A 59 -9.88 -11.77 5.49
N LEU A 60 -10.63 -12.73 4.96
CA LEU A 60 -10.93 -12.85 3.54
C LEU A 60 -12.46 -12.77 3.39
N PRO A 61 -13.01 -11.84 2.60
CA PRO A 61 -14.45 -11.84 2.35
C PRO A 61 -14.88 -13.16 1.72
N ARG A 62 -16.05 -13.67 2.11
CA ARG A 62 -16.58 -14.96 1.63
C ARG A 62 -16.63 -15.06 0.11
N ALA A 63 -16.93 -13.95 -0.57
CA ALA A 63 -17.00 -13.86 -2.03
C ALA A 63 -15.67 -13.46 -2.69
N GLY A 64 -14.55 -13.54 -1.96
CA GLY A 64 -13.23 -13.11 -2.42
C GLY A 64 -13.01 -11.60 -2.30
N ILE A 65 -11.78 -11.14 -2.59
CA ILE A 65 -11.39 -9.75 -2.39
C ILE A 65 -12.15 -8.75 -3.29
N GLY A 66 -12.68 -9.23 -4.43
CA GLY A 66 -13.50 -8.45 -5.37
C GLY A 66 -14.80 -7.91 -4.77
N ALA A 67 -15.31 -8.52 -3.69
CA ALA A 67 -16.50 -8.05 -2.99
C ALA A 67 -16.33 -6.63 -2.41
N MET A 68 -15.10 -6.24 -2.06
CA MET A 68 -14.79 -4.91 -1.49
C MET A 68 -15.03 -3.77 -2.49
N PRO A 69 -14.39 -3.74 -3.68
CA PRO A 69 -14.67 -2.72 -4.68
C PRO A 69 -16.12 -2.75 -5.18
N GLU A 70 -16.75 -3.94 -5.29
CA GLU A 70 -18.18 -4.04 -5.63
C GLU A 70 -19.07 -3.34 -4.59
N GLN A 71 -18.81 -3.54 -3.30
CA GLN A 71 -19.54 -2.88 -2.22
C GLN A 71 -19.41 -1.36 -2.30
N LEU A 72 -18.21 -0.84 -2.60
CA LEU A 72 -17.99 0.59 -2.80
C LEU A 72 -18.76 1.10 -4.03
N GLY A 73 -18.69 0.37 -5.15
CA GLY A 73 -19.36 0.73 -6.40
C GLY A 73 -20.88 0.81 -6.27
N ARG A 74 -21.51 -0.06 -5.47
CA ARG A 74 -22.97 -0.03 -5.22
C ARG A 74 -23.47 1.26 -4.58
N ARG A 75 -22.60 2.06 -3.96
CA ARG A 75 -22.94 3.35 -3.34
C ARG A 75 -22.88 4.52 -4.33
N LEU A 76 -22.41 4.28 -5.55
CA LEU A 76 -22.27 5.28 -6.59
C LEU A 76 -23.44 5.21 -7.59
N PRO A 77 -23.76 6.33 -8.28
CA PRO A 77 -24.65 6.29 -9.43
C PRO A 77 -24.15 5.32 -10.51
N ALA A 78 -25.07 4.74 -11.29
CA ALA A 78 -24.71 3.81 -12.36
C ALA A 78 -23.77 4.41 -13.42
N THR A 79 -23.79 5.74 -13.58
CA THR A 79 -22.95 6.49 -14.52
C THR A 79 -21.61 6.94 -13.94
N ALA A 80 -21.31 6.63 -12.68
CA ALA A 80 -20.13 7.15 -12.00
C ALA A 80 -18.82 6.44 -12.38
N VAL A 81 -18.89 5.25 -12.98
CA VAL A 81 -17.70 4.45 -13.31
C VAL A 81 -17.75 4.02 -14.77
N THR A 82 -16.74 4.44 -15.53
CA THR A 82 -16.52 4.03 -16.92
C THR A 82 -15.34 3.07 -16.97
N PHE A 83 -15.59 1.81 -17.30
CA PHE A 83 -14.54 0.80 -17.48
C PHE A 83 -13.98 0.81 -18.90
N GLY A 84 -12.77 0.28 -19.09
CA GLY A 84 -12.13 0.19 -20.40
C GLY A 84 -11.72 1.54 -21.02
N ALA A 85 -11.88 2.64 -20.28
CA ALA A 85 -11.48 3.98 -20.72
C ALA A 85 -10.06 4.27 -20.23
N ARG A 86 -9.08 4.24 -21.14
CA ARG A 86 -7.71 4.66 -20.86
C ARG A 86 -7.65 6.18 -20.77
N VAL A 87 -7.06 6.71 -19.71
CA VAL A 87 -6.72 8.14 -19.61
C VAL A 87 -5.43 8.40 -20.39
N GLU A 88 -5.47 9.27 -21.39
CA GLU A 88 -4.33 9.70 -22.20
C GLU A 88 -3.64 10.94 -21.61
N ARG A 89 -4.41 11.89 -21.10
CA ARG A 89 -3.88 13.12 -20.50
C ARG A 89 -4.81 13.75 -19.48
N LEU A 90 -4.23 14.58 -18.62
CA LEU A 90 -4.97 15.50 -17.76
C LEU A 90 -5.30 16.78 -18.54
N ILE A 91 -6.51 17.30 -18.36
CA ILE A 91 -6.90 18.62 -18.86
C ILE A 91 -6.62 19.62 -17.74
N VAL A 92 -5.77 20.61 -18.02
CA VAL A 92 -5.32 21.60 -17.03
C VAL A 92 -5.66 23.01 -17.51
N GLU A 93 -6.42 23.74 -16.71
CA GLU A 93 -6.84 25.12 -16.98
C GLU A 93 -6.45 26.00 -15.79
N ALA A 94 -5.77 27.12 -16.06
CA ALA A 94 -5.28 28.05 -15.04
C ALA A 94 -4.54 27.35 -13.87
N GLY A 95 -3.78 26.30 -14.17
CA GLY A 95 -3.01 25.52 -13.18
C GLY A 95 -3.82 24.50 -12.38
N ARG A 96 -5.10 24.25 -12.70
CA ARG A 96 -5.95 23.26 -12.02
C ARG A 96 -6.39 22.15 -12.98
N VAL A 97 -6.37 20.90 -12.51
CA VAL A 97 -6.94 19.78 -13.27
C VAL A 97 -8.47 19.91 -13.31
N THR A 98 -9.03 19.97 -14.52
CA THR A 98 -10.48 20.11 -14.76
C THR A 98 -11.10 18.85 -15.34
N GLY A 99 -10.30 17.94 -15.90
CA GLY A 99 -10.78 16.68 -16.44
C GLY A 99 -9.66 15.75 -16.90
N VAL A 100 -10.07 14.69 -17.56
CA VAL A 100 -9.20 13.70 -18.20
C VAL A 100 -9.67 13.49 -19.64
N ALA A 101 -8.73 13.28 -20.55
CA ALA A 101 -8.99 12.85 -21.93
C ALA A 101 -8.27 11.54 -22.18
#